data_AF-A0A7X7FBD3-F1
#
_entry.id   AF-A0A7X7FBD3-F1
#
_cell.length_a   1.000
_cell.length_b   1.000
_cell.length_c   1.000
_cell.angle_alpha   90.00
_cell.angle_beta   90.00
_cell.angle_gamma   90.00
#
_symmetry.space_group_name_H-M   'P 1'
#
loop_
_entity.id
_entity.type
_entity.pdbx_description
1 polymer ?
#
loop_
_entity_poly.entity_id
_entity_poly.type
_entity_poly.pdbx_seq_one_letter_code
_entity_poly.pdbx_strand_id
1 'polypeptide(L)'
;SPHDQWFFANEVEMVHGDVQVPTIDLTNRELFDSHIQAIWLSCIRKELPTNIIELLAQEPHDNPSLSLKPEYREAFSSESVTKEALALARVIENRLAAELQSQRAPWYTRDYVEALIASAPAAFDAALDRWRNLYAATLKQLNDAHRIVQSAGSQKKDRDVASRTYADAKEQIDVLVNANNKNSDFYLYRYLASQGFLPGYSFPRLPVVAWIPKTHPRISGALRKSGTMISRPRFLALSEFGPRSLIYHEGRTFRVNRIKIRATSAEHVAAAGRLGTITAYICEQCGYGHFNDEAPDGDAINTCVHCGNVLAPETSIQELYRIDAVEAQQAERISVRDEERQRQGFDILTSYSFMPGADGSPGFARVRLEHDGESLGSFTYSTAAKIWRVNKGWRRRKDHGIYGFYINPLSGWWSSDGDPSSDPENESAPPADTVQKQRIVPYVSDFRNILIFSPTASLQGNRETMCTLKSALLRSMEQVFQVESAELAAELLPEGECPRNILVYEASEGGAGVLGRLAMDQDRAKVLSEIARRALALMHYENDPATNAWNEAERHCEAGCYQCLLSYYNQPEHDKINRRNTEVKAYLERLIRIEDPDFVADAPQAPTLPDDASPLGAFLAALRLR
;
A
#
# COMPACT_ATOMS: atom_id res chain seq x y z
N SER A 1 1.85 -21.20 11.28
CA SER A 1 2.79 -20.28 10.60
C SER A 1 4.24 -20.73 10.85
N PRO A 2 5.23 -20.42 9.98
CA PRO A 2 6.65 -20.56 10.32
C PRO A 2 7.04 -19.86 11.63
N HIS A 3 6.35 -18.77 11.96
CA HIS A 3 6.42 -18.09 13.26
C HIS A 3 6.05 -19.06 14.41
N ASP A 4 4.84 -19.63 14.38
CA ASP A 4 4.37 -20.53 15.43
C ASP A 4 5.25 -21.78 15.57
N GLN A 5 5.67 -22.38 14.46
CA GLN A 5 6.55 -23.57 14.48
C GLN A 5 7.87 -23.28 15.19
N TRP A 6 8.40 -22.06 15.04
CA TRP A 6 9.63 -21.66 15.71
C TRP A 6 9.41 -21.50 17.22
N PHE A 7 8.34 -20.85 17.66
CA PHE A 7 8.04 -20.73 19.09
C PHE A 7 7.71 -22.08 19.74
N PHE A 8 7.08 -23.01 19.01
CA PHE A 8 6.92 -24.39 19.49
C PHE A 8 8.25 -25.14 19.64
N ALA A 9 9.26 -24.82 18.81
CA ALA A 9 10.60 -25.42 18.93
C ALA A 9 11.48 -24.71 19.98
N ASN A 10 11.16 -23.47 20.34
CA ASN A 10 11.90 -22.63 21.29
C ASN A 10 10.98 -22.23 22.44
N GLU A 11 10.42 -23.25 23.12
CA GLU A 11 9.42 -23.07 24.20
C GLU A 11 9.89 -22.10 25.29
N VAL A 12 11.19 -22.05 25.56
CA VAL A 12 11.78 -21.13 26.55
C VAL A 12 11.53 -19.67 26.17
N GLU A 13 11.63 -19.32 24.89
CA GLU A 13 11.40 -17.95 24.40
C GLU A 13 9.92 -17.57 24.45
N MET A 14 9.02 -18.55 24.32
CA MET A 14 7.57 -18.36 24.50
C MET A 14 7.20 -18.15 25.99
N VAL A 15 7.90 -18.82 26.91
CA VAL A 15 7.58 -18.84 28.35
C VAL A 15 8.26 -17.70 29.11
N HIS A 16 9.44 -17.25 28.68
CA HIS A 16 10.17 -16.17 29.37
C HIS A 16 9.49 -14.81 29.26
N GLY A 17 8.65 -14.58 28.24
CA GLY A 17 7.76 -13.42 28.18
C GLY A 17 8.47 -12.07 28.07
N ASP A 18 9.75 -12.02 27.71
CA ASP A 18 10.46 -10.78 27.35
C ASP A 18 9.96 -10.31 25.99
N VAL A 19 8.74 -9.80 25.97
CA VAL A 19 8.14 -9.14 24.81
C VAL A 19 8.91 -7.84 24.61
N GLN A 20 9.69 -7.75 23.53
CA GLN A 20 10.28 -6.47 23.15
C GLN A 20 9.16 -5.44 23.00
N VAL A 21 9.34 -4.28 23.61
CA VAL A 21 8.34 -3.21 23.54
C VAL A 21 8.14 -2.87 22.07
N PRO A 22 6.90 -2.94 21.55
CA PRO A 22 6.63 -2.65 20.15
C PRO A 22 7.11 -1.24 19.83
N THR A 23 8.02 -1.14 18.86
CA THR A 23 8.54 0.13 18.38
C THR A 23 7.55 0.72 17.38
N ILE A 24 7.03 1.90 17.69
CA ILE A 24 6.33 2.73 16.70
C ILE A 24 7.34 3.73 16.16
N ASP A 25 7.36 3.89 14.84
CA ASP A 25 8.14 4.95 14.22
C ASP A 25 7.47 6.32 14.45
N LEU A 26 8.03 7.09 15.39
CA LEU A 26 7.58 8.45 15.69
C LEU A 26 8.01 9.47 14.63
N THR A 27 8.92 9.09 13.72
CA THR A 27 9.36 9.92 12.59
C THR A 27 8.46 9.77 11.37
N ASN A 28 7.47 8.88 11.44
CA ASN A 28 6.50 8.70 10.38
C ASN A 28 5.58 9.94 10.27
N ARG A 29 5.81 10.73 9.21
CA ARG A 29 5.04 11.95 8.90
C ARG A 29 3.54 11.71 8.92
N GLU A 30 3.09 10.63 8.29
CA GLU A 30 1.68 10.32 8.15
C GLU A 30 1.00 10.04 9.50
N LEU A 31 1.72 9.37 10.40
CA LEU A 31 1.25 9.11 11.76
C LEU A 31 1.20 10.41 12.56
N PHE A 32 2.26 11.22 12.48
CA PHE A 32 2.33 12.52 13.13
C PHE A 32 1.19 13.44 12.69
N ASP A 33 0.98 13.57 11.37
CA ASP A 33 -0.06 14.42 10.79
C ASP A 33 -1.45 14.06 11.33
N SER A 34 -1.80 12.77 11.33
CA SER A 34 -3.10 12.28 11.80
C SER A 34 -3.34 12.56 13.29
N HIS A 35 -2.29 12.54 14.12
CA HIS A 35 -2.41 12.85 15.56
C HIS A 35 -2.60 14.34 15.81
N ILE A 36 -1.85 15.20 15.11
CA ILE A 36 -2.04 16.64 15.22
C ILE A 36 -3.41 17.06 14.68
N GLN A 37 -3.88 16.45 13.59
CA GLN A 37 -5.24 16.64 13.07
C GLN A 37 -6.31 16.17 14.06
N ALA A 38 -6.10 15.07 14.78
CA ALA A 38 -7.00 14.62 15.85
C ALA A 38 -7.06 15.62 17.02
N ILE A 39 -5.94 16.24 17.38
CA ILE A 39 -5.89 17.31 18.40
C ILE A 39 -6.70 18.51 17.93
N TRP A 40 -6.49 18.96 16.69
CA TRP A 40 -7.29 20.03 16.08
C TRP A 40 -8.78 19.71 16.14
N LEU A 41 -9.17 18.50 15.72
CA LEU A 41 -10.57 18.05 15.75
C LEU A 41 -11.17 18.09 17.16
N SER A 42 -10.38 17.71 18.18
CA SER A 42 -10.81 17.74 19.58
C SER A 42 -11.06 19.15 20.12
N CYS A 43 -10.44 20.18 19.52
CA CYS A 43 -10.57 21.59 19.94
C CYS A 43 -11.83 22.25 19.37
N ILE A 44 -12.42 21.70 18.30
CA ILE A 44 -13.62 22.27 17.65
C ILE A 44 -14.83 22.24 18.59
N ARG A 45 -14.91 21.24 19.48
CA ARG A 45 -16.00 21.05 20.48
C ARG A 45 -17.41 21.12 19.89
N LYS A 46 -17.54 20.72 18.62
CA LYS A 46 -18.80 20.56 17.92
C LYS A 46 -19.06 19.08 17.72
N GLU A 47 -20.28 18.65 18.03
CA GLU A 47 -20.70 17.28 17.78
C GLU A 47 -20.69 17.01 16.27
N LEU A 48 -19.98 15.97 15.85
CA LEU A 48 -19.99 15.51 14.47
C LEU A 48 -21.02 14.38 14.34
N PRO A 49 -21.79 14.36 13.25
CA PRO A 49 -22.77 13.31 13.01
C PRO A 49 -22.11 11.96 12.75
N THR A 50 -22.92 10.90 12.85
CA THR A 50 -22.48 9.54 12.55
C THR A 50 -22.31 9.33 11.04
N ASN A 51 -23.20 9.91 10.23
CA ASN A 51 -23.25 9.73 8.79
C ASN A 51 -22.57 10.90 8.06
N ILE A 52 -21.75 10.58 7.06
CA ILE A 52 -20.99 11.59 6.28
C ILE A 52 -21.93 12.58 5.57
N ILE A 53 -23.03 12.10 5.01
CA ILE A 53 -24.02 12.93 4.30
C ILE A 53 -24.58 14.07 5.16
N GLU A 54 -24.66 13.90 6.49
CA GLU A 54 -25.21 14.90 7.41
C GLU A 54 -24.27 16.10 7.59
N LEU A 55 -22.99 15.96 7.26
CA LEU A 55 -22.01 17.05 7.24
C LEU A 55 -22.15 17.96 6.01
N LEU A 56 -22.80 17.48 4.96
CA LEU A 56 -22.72 18.07 3.63
C LEU A 56 -24.01 18.84 3.30
N ALA A 57 -23.86 19.97 2.64
CA ALA A 57 -24.97 20.74 2.12
C ALA A 57 -25.58 19.97 0.94
N GLN A 58 -26.88 19.67 1.03
CA GLN A 58 -27.64 19.12 -0.08
C GLN A 58 -28.11 20.30 -0.93
N GLU A 59 -27.53 20.47 -2.13
CA GLU A 59 -28.05 21.44 -3.09
C GLU A 59 -29.15 20.81 -3.96
N PRO A 60 -30.13 21.61 -4.47
CA PRO A 60 -31.37 21.06 -5.02
C PRO A 60 -31.28 20.41 -6.41
N HIS A 61 -30.12 20.32 -7.06
CA HIS A 61 -30.03 19.90 -8.46
C HIS A 61 -28.86 18.98 -8.77
N ASP A 62 -28.96 18.29 -9.92
CA ASP A 62 -28.22 17.13 -10.46
C ASP A 62 -26.68 17.08 -10.35
N ASN A 63 -26.05 18.03 -9.68
CA ASN A 63 -24.62 18.03 -9.39
C ASN A 63 -24.34 18.63 -7.99
N PRO A 64 -24.47 17.84 -6.91
CA PRO A 64 -24.27 18.37 -5.59
C PRO A 64 -22.76 18.56 -5.38
N SER A 65 -22.32 19.80 -5.19
CA SER A 65 -20.95 20.08 -4.75
C SER A 65 -20.62 19.38 -3.41
N LEU A 66 -21.66 18.89 -2.69
CA LEU A 66 -21.60 18.16 -1.42
C LEU A 66 -20.58 18.79 -0.47
N SER A 67 -20.58 20.11 -0.45
CA SER A 67 -19.63 20.90 0.29
C SER A 67 -20.07 20.96 1.75
N LEU A 68 -19.14 21.13 2.70
CA LEU A 68 -19.48 21.13 4.14
C LEU A 68 -20.56 22.17 4.46
N LYS A 69 -21.51 21.87 5.34
CA LYS A 69 -22.51 22.88 5.76
C LYS A 69 -21.82 24.10 6.39
N PRO A 70 -22.36 25.32 6.21
CA PRO A 70 -21.75 26.55 6.73
C PRO A 70 -21.42 26.47 8.22
N GLU A 71 -22.32 25.87 9.01
CA GLU A 71 -22.15 25.67 10.45
C GLU A 71 -20.89 24.87 10.83
N TYR A 72 -20.45 23.91 10.00
CA TYR A 72 -19.20 23.17 10.25
C TYR A 72 -17.99 23.96 9.75
N ARG A 73 -18.09 24.64 8.59
CA ARG A 73 -17.00 25.49 8.07
C ARG A 73 -16.63 26.59 9.04
N GLU A 74 -17.63 27.30 9.57
CA GLU A 74 -17.43 28.37 10.55
C GLU A 74 -16.77 27.84 11.84
N ALA A 75 -17.20 26.67 12.32
CA ALA A 75 -16.59 26.04 13.50
C ALA A 75 -15.14 25.63 13.23
N PHE A 76 -14.84 25.07 12.05
CA PHE A 76 -13.53 24.57 11.67
C PHE A 76 -12.52 25.70 11.44
N SER A 77 -12.98 26.86 10.99
CA SER A 77 -12.15 28.04 10.71
C SER A 77 -12.06 29.04 11.88
N SER A 78 -12.56 28.69 13.07
CA SER A 78 -12.51 29.58 14.24
C SER A 78 -11.08 29.79 14.73
N GLU A 79 -10.67 31.06 14.91
CA GLU A 79 -9.35 31.41 15.43
C GLU A 79 -9.09 30.85 16.83
N SER A 80 -10.15 30.70 17.64
CA SER A 80 -10.05 30.11 18.98
C SER A 80 -9.61 28.64 18.94
N VAL A 81 -10.14 27.87 17.98
CA VAL A 81 -9.79 26.46 17.76
C VAL A 81 -8.34 26.34 17.32
N THR A 82 -7.91 27.18 16.38
CA THR A 82 -6.52 27.20 15.90
C THR A 82 -5.54 27.50 17.03
N LYS A 83 -5.82 28.51 17.85
CA LYS A 83 -4.96 28.89 19.00
C LYS A 83 -4.86 27.77 20.04
N GLU A 84 -5.99 27.15 20.40
CA GLU A 84 -6.00 26.06 21.38
C GLU A 84 -5.29 24.81 20.83
N ALA A 85 -5.55 24.44 19.58
CA ALA A 85 -4.90 23.32 18.92
C ALA A 85 -3.38 23.51 18.82
N LEU A 86 -2.92 24.73 18.48
CA LEU A 86 -1.49 25.04 18.44
C LEU A 86 -0.83 24.92 19.80
N ALA A 87 -1.49 25.40 20.87
CA ALA A 87 -0.97 25.29 22.22
C ALA A 87 -0.78 23.82 22.64
N LEU A 88 -1.74 22.95 22.32
CA LEU A 88 -1.66 21.51 22.60
C LEU A 88 -0.63 20.80 21.72
N ALA A 89 -0.60 21.09 20.43
CA ALA A 89 0.33 20.46 19.50
C ALA A 89 1.79 20.80 19.84
N ARG A 90 2.07 22.03 20.28
CA ARG A 90 3.42 22.44 20.73
C ARG A 90 3.90 21.66 21.96
N VAL A 91 3.01 21.21 22.84
CA VAL A 91 3.41 20.36 23.97
C VAL A 91 3.93 19.01 23.48
N ILE A 92 3.32 18.44 22.44
CA ILE A 92 3.74 17.18 21.84
C ILE A 92 5.02 17.39 21.04
N GLU A 93 5.08 18.43 20.22
CA GLU A 93 6.29 18.82 19.47
C GLU A 93 7.51 18.90 20.39
N ASN A 94 7.41 19.62 21.52
CA ASN A 94 8.51 19.76 22.47
C ASN A 94 8.96 18.42 23.07
N ARG A 95 8.04 17.45 23.26
CA ARG A 95 8.38 16.11 23.75
C ARG A 95 9.03 15.24 22.68
N LEU A 96 8.72 15.48 21.41
CA LEU A 96 9.26 14.76 20.27
C LEU A 96 10.47 15.46 19.63
N ALA A 97 10.97 16.55 20.22
CA ALA A 97 12.03 17.37 19.63
C ALA A 97 13.30 16.60 19.24
N ALA A 98 13.63 15.52 19.96
CA ALA A 98 14.76 14.65 19.61
C ALA A 98 14.49 13.77 18.37
N GLU A 99 13.25 13.34 18.17
CA GLU A 99 12.83 12.53 17.02
C GLU A 99 12.57 13.39 15.77
N LEU A 100 12.12 14.64 15.96
CA LEU A 100 11.81 15.59 14.88
C LEU A 100 13.04 16.36 14.36
N GLN A 101 14.25 15.91 14.70
CA GLN A 101 15.48 16.48 14.14
C GLN A 101 15.57 16.15 12.64
N SER A 102 16.17 17.03 11.85
CA SER A 102 16.25 16.89 10.38
C SER A 102 16.88 15.57 9.91
N GLN A 103 17.75 14.97 10.71
CA GLN A 103 18.38 13.67 10.41
C GLN A 103 17.40 12.50 10.47
N ARG A 104 16.41 12.57 11.37
CA ARG A 104 15.42 11.52 11.63
C ARG A 104 14.08 11.80 10.94
N ALA A 105 13.69 13.07 10.88
CA ALA A 105 12.50 13.56 10.21
C ALA A 105 12.86 14.67 9.20
N PRO A 106 13.42 14.34 8.02
CA PRO A 106 13.84 15.32 7.02
C PRO A 106 12.69 16.14 6.42
N TRP A 107 11.45 15.67 6.61
CA TRP A 107 10.23 16.36 6.23
C TRP A 107 9.80 17.45 7.24
N TYR A 108 10.36 17.46 8.46
CA TYR A 108 9.93 18.35 9.52
C TYR A 108 10.59 19.74 9.40
N THR A 109 9.79 20.78 9.60
CA THR A 109 10.26 22.18 9.67
C THR A 109 9.75 22.86 10.92
N ARG A 110 10.38 23.97 11.29
CA ARG A 110 9.99 24.76 12.47
C ARG A 110 8.52 25.23 12.43
N ASP A 111 8.02 25.54 11.24
CA ASP A 111 6.67 26.07 11.05
C ASP A 111 5.67 24.95 10.65
N TYR A 112 6.11 23.68 10.67
CA TYR A 112 5.33 22.55 10.17
C TYR A 112 4.01 22.36 10.91
N VAL A 113 4.05 22.35 12.26
CA VAL A 113 2.85 22.20 13.09
C VAL A 113 1.86 23.34 12.86
N GLU A 114 2.37 24.56 12.66
CA GLU A 114 1.54 25.72 12.37
C GLU A 114 0.85 25.61 11.01
N ALA A 115 1.61 25.24 9.97
CA ALA A 115 1.07 24.99 8.64
C ALA A 115 0.06 23.81 8.62
N LEU A 116 0.34 22.75 9.38
CA LEU A 116 -0.53 21.58 9.47
C LEU A 116 -1.88 21.92 10.14
N ILE A 117 -1.87 22.67 11.24
CA ILE A 117 -3.10 23.08 11.91
C ILE A 117 -3.87 24.08 11.05
N ALA A 118 -3.18 25.03 10.41
CA ALA A 118 -3.81 25.99 9.50
C ALA A 118 -4.48 25.31 8.30
N SER A 119 -3.90 24.22 7.78
CA SER A 119 -4.44 23.44 6.67
C SER A 119 -5.44 22.36 7.09
N ALA A 120 -5.59 22.06 8.39
CA ALA A 120 -6.48 21.02 8.90
C ALA A 120 -7.95 21.13 8.44
N PRO A 121 -8.58 22.34 8.36
CA PRO A 121 -9.94 22.47 7.82
C PRO A 121 -10.05 22.01 6.36
N ALA A 122 -9.08 22.39 5.52
CA ALA A 122 -9.04 21.98 4.12
C ALA A 122 -8.72 20.48 3.97
N ALA A 123 -7.82 19.96 4.80
CA ALA A 123 -7.50 18.53 4.83
C ALA A 123 -8.70 17.67 5.26
N PHE A 124 -9.49 18.13 6.23
CA PHE A 124 -10.74 17.46 6.64
C PHE A 124 -11.73 17.42 5.49
N ASP A 125 -11.94 18.54 4.80
CA ASP A 125 -12.85 18.61 3.66
C ASP A 125 -12.37 17.68 2.53
N ALA A 126 -11.09 17.71 2.18
CA ALA A 126 -10.49 16.84 1.17
C ALA A 126 -10.57 15.35 1.53
N ALA A 127 -10.53 15.00 2.82
CA ALA A 127 -10.71 13.61 3.26
C ALA A 127 -12.08 13.05 2.85
N LEU A 128 -13.09 13.89 2.62
CA LEU A 128 -14.42 13.45 2.17
C LEU A 128 -14.52 13.24 0.66
N ASP A 129 -13.52 13.63 -0.13
CA ASP A 129 -13.58 13.62 -1.60
C ASP A 129 -13.76 12.21 -2.18
N ARG A 130 -13.16 11.18 -1.57
CA ARG A 130 -13.37 9.80 -2.06
C ARG A 130 -14.82 9.38 -1.91
N TRP A 131 -15.46 9.71 -0.79
CA TRP A 131 -16.87 9.43 -0.57
C TRP A 131 -17.73 10.27 -1.52
N ARG A 132 -17.43 11.56 -1.73
CA ARG A 132 -18.12 12.41 -2.71
C ARG A 132 -18.06 11.83 -4.12
N ASN A 133 -16.87 11.42 -4.56
CA ASN A 133 -16.65 10.81 -5.86
C ASN A 133 -17.44 9.50 -6.01
N LEU A 134 -17.41 8.63 -4.99
CA LEU A 134 -18.14 7.37 -5.01
C LEU A 134 -19.66 7.59 -5.00
N TYR A 135 -20.15 8.52 -4.19
CA TYR A 135 -21.56 8.91 -4.12
C TYR A 135 -22.03 9.51 -5.44
N ALA A 136 -21.31 10.49 -6.00
CA ALA A 136 -21.64 11.13 -7.27
C ALA A 136 -21.65 10.13 -8.43
N ALA A 137 -20.65 9.25 -8.52
CA ALA A 137 -20.61 8.19 -9.53
C ALA A 137 -21.79 7.22 -9.42
N THR A 138 -22.20 6.88 -8.19
CA THR A 138 -23.33 5.98 -7.93
C THR A 138 -24.67 6.66 -8.21
N LEU A 139 -24.82 7.94 -7.87
CA LEU A 139 -26.00 8.73 -8.18
C LEU A 139 -26.19 8.91 -9.69
N LYS A 140 -25.10 9.19 -10.42
CA LYS A 140 -25.12 9.23 -11.89
C LYS A 140 -25.58 7.89 -12.47
N GLN A 141 -25.03 6.78 -11.98
CA GLN A 141 -25.46 5.44 -12.39
C GLN A 141 -26.94 5.18 -12.10
N LEU A 142 -27.44 5.59 -10.93
CA LEU A 142 -28.85 5.48 -10.57
C LEU A 142 -29.73 6.24 -11.56
N ASN A 143 -29.38 7.50 -11.84
CA ASN A 143 -30.14 8.38 -12.74
C ASN A 143 -30.13 7.89 -14.18
N ASP A 144 -28.97 7.43 -14.68
CA ASP A 144 -28.85 6.87 -16.03
C ASP A 144 -29.66 5.58 -16.19
N ALA A 145 -29.61 4.69 -15.19
CA ALA A 145 -30.44 3.48 -15.16
C ALA A 145 -31.93 3.82 -15.11
N HIS A 146 -32.33 4.78 -14.27
CA HIS A 146 -33.71 5.24 -14.17
C HIS A 146 -34.25 5.79 -15.50
N ARG A 147 -33.44 6.57 -16.23
CA ARG A 147 -33.80 7.11 -17.55
C ARG A 147 -34.09 6.00 -18.56
N ILE A 148 -33.30 4.92 -18.56
CA ILE A 148 -33.50 3.76 -19.44
C ILE A 148 -34.76 2.98 -19.03
N VAL A 149 -35.00 2.78 -17.73
CA VAL A 149 -36.21 2.11 -17.23
C VAL A 149 -37.48 2.86 -17.64
N GLN A 150 -37.47 4.20 -17.58
CA GLN A 150 -38.60 5.03 -17.96
C GLN A 150 -38.79 5.18 -19.49
N SER A 151 -37.78 4.87 -20.30
CA SER A 151 -37.83 5.03 -21.74
C SER A 151 -38.81 4.04 -22.41
N ALA A 152 -39.87 4.57 -23.00
CA ALA A 152 -40.87 3.79 -23.75
C ALA A 152 -40.30 3.10 -24.99
N GLY A 153 -39.16 3.56 -25.52
CA GLY A 153 -38.49 2.99 -26.70
C GLY A 153 -37.43 1.92 -26.41
N SER A 154 -37.05 1.69 -25.15
CA SER A 154 -36.00 0.72 -24.81
C SER A 154 -36.47 -0.73 -24.96
N GLN A 155 -35.57 -1.60 -25.45
CA GLN A 155 -35.86 -3.03 -25.56
C GLN A 155 -36.07 -3.65 -24.18
N LYS A 156 -36.85 -4.73 -24.10
CA LYS A 156 -37.14 -5.43 -22.84
C LYS A 156 -35.85 -5.84 -22.10
N LYS A 157 -34.86 -6.34 -22.84
CA LYS A 157 -33.56 -6.74 -22.29
C LYS A 157 -32.83 -5.56 -21.63
N ASP A 158 -32.80 -4.40 -22.28
CA ASP A 158 -32.15 -3.20 -21.74
C ASP A 158 -32.86 -2.67 -20.50
N ARG A 159 -34.20 -2.73 -20.48
CA ARG A 159 -34.99 -2.37 -19.29
C ARG A 159 -34.74 -3.31 -18.10
N ASP A 160 -34.59 -4.61 -18.35
CA ASP A 160 -34.30 -5.58 -17.29
C ASP A 160 -32.90 -5.33 -16.68
N VAL A 161 -31.89 -5.07 -17.52
CA VAL A 161 -30.54 -4.71 -17.08
C VAL A 161 -30.55 -3.38 -16.31
N ALA A 162 -31.24 -2.37 -16.83
CA ALA A 162 -31.35 -1.07 -16.18
C ALA A 162 -32.11 -1.15 -14.85
N SER A 163 -33.15 -1.97 -14.74
CA SER A 163 -33.88 -2.19 -13.48
C SER A 163 -32.99 -2.80 -12.40
N ARG A 164 -32.16 -3.80 -12.76
CA ARG A 164 -31.18 -4.37 -11.82
C ARG A 164 -30.13 -3.35 -11.39
N THR A 165 -29.57 -2.63 -12.37
CA THR A 165 -28.59 -1.56 -12.13
C THR A 165 -29.15 -0.47 -11.22
N TYR A 166 -30.42 -0.09 -11.41
CA TYR A 166 -31.12 0.87 -10.55
C TYR A 166 -31.27 0.35 -9.13
N ALA A 167 -31.72 -0.89 -8.96
CA ALA A 167 -31.86 -1.51 -7.63
C ALA A 167 -30.51 -1.60 -6.90
N ASP A 168 -29.44 -2.03 -7.59
CA ASP A 168 -28.09 -2.12 -7.03
C ASP A 168 -27.54 -0.75 -6.64
N ALA A 169 -27.67 0.26 -7.52
CA ALA A 169 -27.20 1.62 -7.24
C ALA A 169 -27.97 2.27 -6.08
N LYS A 170 -29.26 1.95 -5.93
CA LYS A 170 -30.05 2.40 -4.78
C LYS A 170 -29.54 1.80 -3.47
N GLU A 171 -29.29 0.49 -3.43
CA GLU A 171 -28.71 -0.16 -2.25
C GLU A 171 -27.30 0.39 -1.93
N GLN A 172 -26.48 0.68 -2.95
CA GLN A 172 -25.18 1.34 -2.74
C GLN A 172 -25.33 2.70 -2.06
N ILE A 173 -26.26 3.54 -2.54
CA ILE A 173 -26.54 4.84 -1.91
C ILE A 173 -26.99 4.65 -0.46
N ASP A 174 -27.88 3.68 -0.20
CA ASP A 174 -28.36 3.41 1.15
C ASP A 174 -27.19 3.03 2.09
N VAL A 175 -26.21 2.26 1.63
CA VAL A 175 -25.00 1.91 2.40
C VAL A 175 -24.07 3.11 2.62
N LEU A 176 -23.95 4.00 1.62
CA LEU A 176 -23.11 5.20 1.71
C LEU A 176 -23.69 6.27 2.64
N VAL A 177 -25.03 6.36 2.72
CA VAL A 177 -25.77 7.37 3.47
C VAL A 177 -26.09 6.89 4.89
N ASN A 178 -26.36 5.60 5.08
CA ASN A 178 -26.78 5.04 6.37
C ASN A 178 -25.70 4.13 6.97
N ALA A 179 -24.83 4.70 7.80
CA ALA A 179 -23.93 3.94 8.67
C ALA A 179 -24.71 3.40 9.88
N ASN A 180 -25.50 2.35 9.65
CA ASN A 180 -26.39 1.75 10.67
C ASN A 180 -25.64 1.16 11.89
N ASN A 181 -24.31 1.03 11.84
CA ASN A 181 -23.48 0.57 12.95
C ASN A 181 -22.08 1.23 12.93
N LYS A 182 -21.42 1.24 14.10
CA LYS A 182 -20.01 1.70 14.25
C LYS A 182 -19.01 0.84 13.47
N ASN A 183 -19.42 -0.35 13.02
CA ASN A 183 -18.60 -1.26 12.23
C ASN A 183 -18.66 -0.97 10.72
N SER A 184 -19.53 -0.04 10.28
CA SER A 184 -19.62 0.37 8.88
C SER A 184 -18.38 1.16 8.50
N ASP A 185 -17.78 0.84 7.35
CA ASP A 185 -16.65 1.60 6.79
C ASP A 185 -17.01 3.07 6.49
N PHE A 186 -18.31 3.40 6.43
CA PHE A 186 -18.82 4.77 6.23
C PHE A 186 -19.24 5.47 7.53
N TYR A 187 -19.02 4.86 8.69
CA TYR A 187 -19.10 5.57 9.97
C TYR A 187 -18.03 6.67 10.00
N LEU A 188 -18.41 7.93 10.25
CA LEU A 188 -17.55 9.10 10.03
C LEU A 188 -16.13 8.96 10.59
N TYR A 189 -15.96 8.59 11.87
CA TYR A 189 -14.64 8.52 12.47
C TYR A 189 -13.79 7.39 11.91
N ARG A 190 -14.41 6.22 11.62
CA ARG A 190 -13.74 5.10 10.96
C ARG A 190 -13.37 5.46 9.52
N TYR A 191 -14.26 6.18 8.84
CA TYR A 191 -14.01 6.70 7.50
C TYR A 191 -12.82 7.65 7.52
N LEU A 192 -12.81 8.68 8.37
CA LEU A 192 -11.69 9.63 8.49
C LEU A 192 -10.36 8.94 8.84
N ALA A 193 -10.39 7.92 9.70
CA ALA A 193 -9.21 7.10 9.98
C ALA A 193 -8.74 6.34 8.73
N SER A 194 -9.66 5.71 8.00
CA SER A 194 -9.35 5.09 6.70
C SER A 194 -8.90 6.10 5.66
N GLN A 195 -9.27 7.38 5.73
CA GLN A 195 -8.76 8.39 4.80
C GLN A 195 -7.39 8.94 5.23
N GLY A 196 -6.90 8.54 6.40
CA GLY A 196 -5.64 9.01 6.97
C GLY A 196 -5.69 10.38 7.62
N PHE A 197 -6.90 10.91 7.85
CA PHE A 197 -7.11 12.15 8.59
C PHE A 197 -7.06 11.93 10.11
N LEU A 198 -7.51 10.74 10.56
CA LEU A 198 -7.39 10.31 11.95
C LEU A 198 -6.46 9.10 12.07
N PRO A 199 -5.90 8.83 13.27
CA PRO A 199 -5.13 7.62 13.51
C PRO A 199 -5.99 6.36 13.29
N GLY A 200 -5.48 5.42 12.49
CA GLY A 200 -6.23 4.27 11.98
C GLY A 200 -5.56 2.92 12.21
N TYR A 201 -4.96 2.68 13.38
CA TYR A 201 -4.10 1.50 13.68
C TYR A 201 -4.67 0.11 13.34
N SER A 202 -5.99 -0.04 13.18
CA SER A 202 -6.65 -1.32 12.87
C SER A 202 -7.37 -1.33 11.52
N PHE A 203 -7.31 -0.26 10.73
CA PHE A 203 -8.07 -0.12 9.49
C PHE A 203 -7.16 0.27 8.35
N PRO A 204 -7.26 -0.38 7.17
CA PRO A 204 -6.41 -0.03 6.06
C PRO A 204 -6.61 1.42 5.64
N ARG A 205 -5.52 2.18 5.52
CA ARG A 205 -5.48 3.53 4.98
C ARG A 205 -5.74 3.48 3.49
N LEU A 206 -6.72 4.28 3.13
CA LEU A 206 -7.18 4.62 1.80
C LEU A 206 -7.42 3.35 0.95
N PRO A 207 -8.22 2.39 1.44
CA PRO A 207 -8.38 1.07 0.86
C PRO A 207 -9.06 1.13 -0.51
N VAL A 208 -8.93 0.05 -1.27
CA VAL A 208 -9.79 -0.17 -2.44
C VAL A 208 -11.06 -0.85 -1.96
N VAL A 209 -12.20 -0.36 -2.42
CA VAL A 209 -13.52 -0.90 -2.04
C VAL A 209 -14.16 -1.68 -3.18
N ALA A 210 -14.80 -2.79 -2.86
CA ALA A 210 -15.56 -3.62 -3.80
C ALA A 210 -17.03 -3.65 -3.38
N TRP A 211 -17.93 -3.30 -4.31
CA TRP A 211 -19.36 -3.52 -4.14
C TRP A 211 -19.73 -4.97 -4.45
N ILE A 212 -20.31 -5.64 -3.46
CA ILE A 212 -20.91 -6.96 -3.61
C ILE A 212 -22.44 -6.83 -3.55
N PRO A 213 -23.15 -7.10 -4.66
CA PRO A 213 -24.59 -6.96 -4.69
C PRO A 213 -25.25 -8.03 -3.82
N LYS A 214 -26.45 -7.69 -3.34
CA LYS A 214 -27.29 -8.63 -2.60
C LYS A 214 -27.52 -9.89 -3.39
N THR A 215 -27.48 -11.03 -2.72
CA THR A 215 -27.86 -12.28 -3.36
C THR A 215 -29.11 -12.89 -2.74
N HIS A 216 -30.07 -13.29 -3.56
CA HIS A 216 -31.32 -13.90 -3.13
C HIS A 216 -31.08 -15.18 -2.31
N PRO A 217 -31.55 -15.29 -1.05
CA PRO A 217 -31.51 -16.56 -0.33
C PRO A 217 -32.42 -17.58 -1.03
N ARG A 218 -31.95 -18.83 -1.22
CA ARG A 218 -32.85 -19.97 -1.52
C ARG A 218 -33.50 -20.54 -0.26
N ILE A 219 -33.12 -20.06 0.93
CA ILE A 219 -33.57 -20.60 2.22
C ILE A 219 -34.40 -19.55 2.94
N SER A 220 -35.68 -19.86 3.10
CA SER A 220 -36.66 -19.13 3.89
C SER A 220 -36.21 -19.05 5.36
N GLY A 221 -35.97 -17.84 5.88
CA GLY A 221 -35.85 -17.61 7.32
C GLY A 221 -34.71 -16.69 7.79
N ALA A 222 -33.69 -16.45 6.97
CA ALA A 222 -32.61 -15.54 7.33
C ALA A 222 -32.94 -14.09 6.95
N LEU A 223 -32.65 -13.15 7.87
CA LEU A 223 -32.78 -11.70 7.70
C LEU A 223 -32.33 -11.28 6.29
N ARG A 224 -33.13 -10.43 5.62
CA ARG A 224 -32.80 -9.84 4.31
C ARG A 224 -31.46 -9.07 4.41
N LYS A 225 -30.34 -9.71 4.14
CA LYS A 225 -29.04 -9.01 4.04
C LYS A 225 -29.04 -8.17 2.76
N SER A 226 -28.67 -6.90 2.88
CA SER A 226 -28.45 -5.96 1.77
C SER A 226 -27.15 -6.29 1.04
N GLY A 227 -26.92 -5.66 -0.12
CA GLY A 227 -25.57 -5.57 -0.68
C GLY A 227 -24.59 -4.98 0.34
N THR A 228 -23.30 -5.29 0.17
CA THR A 228 -22.24 -4.93 1.13
C THR A 228 -21.02 -4.40 0.39
N MET A 229 -20.35 -3.41 0.98
CA MET A 229 -19.04 -2.93 0.55
C MET A 229 -17.94 -3.67 1.32
N ILE A 230 -16.92 -4.17 0.62
CA ILE A 230 -15.76 -4.83 1.22
C ILE A 230 -14.52 -3.99 0.93
N SER A 231 -13.74 -3.67 1.96
CA SER A 231 -12.47 -2.95 1.85
C SER A 231 -11.27 -3.88 1.92
N ARG A 232 -10.22 -3.58 1.16
CA ARG A 232 -8.92 -4.27 1.20
C ARG A 232 -7.75 -3.28 1.14
N PRO A 233 -6.62 -3.57 1.81
CA PRO A 233 -5.39 -2.79 1.66
C PRO A 233 -4.99 -2.70 0.19
N ARG A 234 -4.51 -1.53 -0.26
CA ARG A 234 -4.32 -1.22 -1.68
C ARG A 234 -3.49 -2.25 -2.43
N PHE A 235 -2.33 -2.62 -1.88
CA PHE A 235 -1.39 -3.54 -2.54
C PHE A 235 -1.93 -4.94 -2.72
N LEU A 236 -2.77 -5.41 -1.79
CA LEU A 236 -3.46 -6.70 -1.89
C LEU A 236 -4.68 -6.60 -2.80
N ALA A 237 -5.41 -5.48 -2.72
CA ALA A 237 -6.58 -5.25 -3.56
C ALA A 237 -6.27 -5.22 -5.05
N LEU A 238 -5.07 -4.77 -5.45
CA LEU A 238 -4.68 -4.76 -6.88
C LEU A 238 -4.72 -6.16 -7.50
N SER A 239 -4.40 -7.21 -6.73
CA SER A 239 -4.50 -8.60 -7.18
C SER A 239 -5.87 -9.22 -6.87
N GLU A 240 -6.43 -9.03 -5.66
CA GLU A 240 -7.73 -9.61 -5.28
C GLU A 240 -8.90 -9.01 -6.06
N PHE A 241 -8.90 -7.69 -6.23
CA PHE A 241 -9.92 -6.92 -6.94
C PHE A 241 -9.50 -6.55 -8.36
N GLY A 242 -8.50 -7.26 -8.90
CA GLY A 242 -8.02 -7.05 -10.26
C GLY A 242 -9.09 -7.32 -11.33
N PRO A 243 -8.83 -6.90 -12.58
CA PRO A 243 -9.79 -7.03 -13.68
C PRO A 243 -10.29 -8.47 -13.82
N ARG A 244 -11.61 -8.67 -13.78
CA ARG A 244 -12.28 -9.96 -13.91
C ARG A 244 -11.97 -10.97 -12.79
N SER A 245 -11.23 -10.63 -11.73
CA SER A 245 -10.96 -11.53 -10.58
C SER A 245 -12.23 -12.05 -9.92
N LEU A 246 -12.13 -13.20 -9.25
CA LEU A 246 -13.22 -13.76 -8.45
C LEU A 246 -13.05 -13.40 -6.97
N ILE A 247 -14.12 -12.93 -6.36
CA ILE A 247 -14.24 -12.66 -4.93
C ILE A 247 -15.19 -13.70 -4.35
N TYR A 248 -14.73 -14.45 -3.35
CA TYR A 248 -15.59 -15.32 -2.56
C TYR A 248 -16.13 -14.56 -1.35
N HIS A 249 -17.46 -14.49 -1.22
CA HIS A 249 -18.12 -13.81 -0.12
C HIS A 249 -19.42 -14.54 0.26
N GLU A 250 -19.59 -14.83 1.55
CA GLU A 250 -20.79 -15.49 2.12
C GLU A 250 -21.27 -16.73 1.34
N GLY A 251 -20.37 -17.65 0.98
CA GLY A 251 -20.75 -18.89 0.30
C GLY A 251 -20.93 -18.76 -1.21
N ARG A 252 -20.66 -17.58 -1.78
CA ARG A 252 -20.92 -17.25 -3.18
C ARG A 252 -19.71 -16.59 -3.82
N THR A 253 -19.66 -16.67 -5.14
CA THR A 253 -18.55 -16.16 -5.93
C THR A 253 -19.02 -15.01 -6.81
N PHE A 254 -18.27 -13.93 -6.82
CA PHE A 254 -18.57 -12.71 -7.55
C PHE A 254 -17.38 -12.36 -8.45
N ARG A 255 -17.64 -11.94 -9.68
CA ARG A 255 -16.63 -11.53 -10.66
C ARG A 255 -16.53 -10.01 -10.70
N VAL A 256 -15.32 -9.48 -10.53
CA VAL A 256 -15.04 -8.03 -10.67
C VAL A 256 -15.12 -7.64 -12.13
N ASN A 257 -16.22 -7.04 -12.54
CA ASN A 257 -16.49 -6.76 -13.95
C ASN A 257 -16.41 -5.28 -14.30
N ARG A 258 -16.28 -4.41 -13.29
CA ARG A 258 -16.40 -2.97 -13.50
C ARG A 258 -15.63 -2.17 -12.46
N ILE A 259 -15.13 -1.01 -12.85
CA ILE A 259 -14.57 0.00 -11.95
C ILE A 259 -15.50 1.21 -11.85
N LYS A 260 -15.48 1.88 -10.70
CA LYS A 260 -16.12 3.20 -10.55
C LYS A 260 -15.19 4.26 -11.12
N ILE A 261 -15.63 4.95 -12.17
CA ILE A 261 -14.89 6.05 -12.78
C ILE A 261 -14.99 7.27 -11.87
N ARG A 262 -13.85 7.88 -11.54
CA ARG A 262 -13.78 9.12 -10.75
C ARG A 262 -14.50 10.26 -11.46
N ALA A 263 -15.09 11.20 -10.70
CA ALA A 263 -15.79 12.35 -11.30
C ALA A 263 -14.85 13.20 -12.18
N THR A 264 -13.61 13.43 -11.75
CA THR A 264 -12.58 14.13 -12.53
C THR A 264 -12.22 13.42 -13.84
N SER A 265 -12.23 12.09 -13.84
CA SER A 265 -12.07 11.30 -15.07
C SER A 265 -13.31 11.35 -15.95
N ALA A 266 -14.51 11.51 -15.36
CA ALA A 266 -15.75 11.58 -16.12
C ALA A 266 -15.83 12.85 -17.00
N GLU A 267 -15.21 13.95 -16.58
CA GLU A 267 -15.05 15.17 -17.40
C GLU A 267 -14.16 14.91 -18.63
N HIS A 268 -13.02 14.25 -18.44
CA HIS A 268 -12.14 13.84 -19.54
C HIS A 268 -12.85 12.90 -20.51
N VAL A 269 -13.64 11.97 -19.99
CA VAL A 269 -14.43 11.05 -20.81
C VAL A 269 -15.51 11.81 -21.59
N ALA A 270 -16.15 12.80 -20.99
CA ALA A 270 -17.13 13.63 -21.68
C ALA A 270 -16.50 14.48 -22.80
N ALA A 271 -15.28 14.98 -22.61
CA ALA A 271 -14.57 15.81 -23.57
C ALA A 271 -13.89 15.03 -24.70
N ALA A 272 -13.24 13.90 -24.38
CA ALA A 272 -12.35 13.16 -25.29
C ALA A 272 -12.80 11.72 -25.56
N GLY A 273 -13.87 11.24 -24.93
CA GLY A 273 -14.32 9.84 -25.05
C GLY A 273 -13.38 8.82 -24.40
N ARG A 274 -12.44 9.28 -23.56
CA ARG A 274 -11.37 8.47 -22.95
C ARG A 274 -11.17 8.82 -21.48
N LEU A 275 -10.75 7.84 -20.70
CA LEU A 275 -10.28 8.04 -19.32
C LEU A 275 -8.96 8.83 -19.36
N GLY A 276 -8.85 9.83 -18.47
CA GLY A 276 -7.58 10.50 -18.21
C GLY A 276 -6.60 9.54 -17.54
N THR A 277 -5.43 9.37 -18.13
CA THR A 277 -4.38 8.44 -17.69
C THR A 277 -3.05 9.15 -17.57
N ILE A 278 -2.16 8.61 -16.75
CA ILE A 278 -0.77 9.10 -16.65
C ILE A 278 0.20 8.12 -17.35
N THR A 279 1.43 8.58 -17.55
CA THR A 279 2.56 7.75 -18.00
C THR A 279 3.58 7.69 -16.88
N ALA A 280 4.24 6.55 -16.74
CA ALA A 280 5.37 6.39 -15.84
C ALA A 280 6.59 5.82 -16.56
N TYR A 281 7.78 6.20 -16.12
CA TYR A 281 9.04 5.62 -16.55
C TYR A 281 9.68 4.90 -15.37
N ILE A 282 10.09 3.65 -15.58
CA ILE A 282 10.64 2.81 -14.51
C ILE A 282 12.10 2.53 -14.82
N CYS A 283 12.98 2.89 -13.89
CA CYS A 283 14.41 2.69 -14.07
C CYS A 283 14.78 1.20 -14.02
N GLU A 284 15.28 0.66 -15.13
CA GLU A 284 15.79 -0.72 -15.22
C GLU A 284 17.08 -0.96 -14.43
N GLN A 285 17.71 0.08 -13.89
CA GLN A 285 18.92 -0.08 -13.09
C GLN A 285 18.63 -0.15 -11.59
N CYS A 286 17.68 0.64 -11.08
CA CYS A 286 17.44 0.74 -9.64
C CYS A 286 15.99 0.53 -9.20
N GLY A 287 15.04 0.41 -10.14
CA GLY A 287 13.60 0.25 -9.85
C GLY A 287 12.85 1.54 -9.48
N TYR A 288 13.52 2.69 -9.50
CA TYR A 288 12.90 4.00 -9.21
C TYR A 288 11.86 4.35 -10.28
N GLY A 289 10.71 4.86 -9.84
CA GLY A 289 9.58 5.20 -10.70
C GLY A 289 9.38 6.70 -10.84
N HIS A 290 9.22 7.14 -12.09
CA HIS A 290 8.93 8.52 -12.47
C HIS A 290 7.50 8.60 -12.99
N PHE A 291 6.57 9.08 -12.18
CA PHE A 291 5.16 9.17 -12.54
C PHE A 291 4.81 10.62 -12.88
N ASN A 292 4.35 10.90 -14.10
CA ASN A 292 4.12 12.24 -14.64
C ASN A 292 2.99 13.05 -13.95
N ASP A 293 2.41 12.55 -12.86
CA ASP A 293 1.47 13.31 -12.02
C ASP A 293 2.17 14.47 -11.27
N GLU A 294 3.51 14.47 -11.25
CA GLU A 294 4.36 15.34 -10.43
C GLU A 294 5.36 16.19 -11.25
N ALA A 295 5.29 16.19 -12.59
CA ALA A 295 6.21 16.96 -13.45
C ALA A 295 5.68 18.40 -13.68
N PRO A 296 6.32 19.46 -13.15
CA PRO A 296 5.78 20.83 -13.21
C PRO A 296 5.69 21.44 -14.60
N ASP A 297 6.44 20.94 -15.60
CA ASP A 297 6.62 21.65 -16.88
C ASP A 297 6.61 20.75 -18.14
N GLY A 298 6.17 19.48 -18.05
CA GLY A 298 6.03 18.63 -19.24
C GLY A 298 7.34 18.23 -19.93
N ASP A 299 8.50 18.52 -19.34
CA ASP A 299 9.80 18.06 -19.83
C ASP A 299 9.93 16.54 -19.71
N ALA A 300 10.43 15.91 -20.78
CA ALA A 300 10.68 14.48 -20.79
C ALA A 300 11.80 14.13 -19.81
N ILE A 301 11.47 13.35 -18.77
CA ILE A 301 12.45 12.81 -17.83
C ILE A 301 13.30 11.79 -18.59
N ASN A 302 14.50 12.19 -19.00
CA ASN A 302 15.42 11.34 -19.78
C ASN A 302 16.45 10.62 -18.91
N THR A 303 16.56 10.99 -17.63
CA THR A 303 17.50 10.39 -16.67
C THR A 303 16.84 10.12 -15.34
N CYS A 304 17.24 9.01 -14.71
CA CYS A 304 16.74 8.64 -13.40
C CYS A 304 17.31 9.57 -12.33
N VAL A 305 16.45 10.28 -11.61
CA VAL A 305 16.81 11.20 -10.51
C VAL A 305 17.53 10.50 -9.36
N HIS A 306 17.40 9.18 -9.22
CA HIS A 306 18.01 8.43 -8.13
C HIS A 306 19.40 7.88 -8.47
N CYS A 307 19.57 7.23 -9.62
CA CYS A 307 20.83 6.58 -9.98
C CYS A 307 21.55 7.20 -11.18
N GLY A 308 20.96 8.21 -11.83
CA GLY A 308 21.52 8.89 -13.00
C GLY A 308 21.41 8.11 -14.32
N ASN A 309 20.89 6.88 -14.33
CA ASN A 309 20.77 6.07 -15.54
C ASN A 309 19.82 6.71 -16.56
N VAL A 310 20.13 6.60 -17.85
CA VAL A 310 19.24 7.05 -18.93
C VAL A 310 17.95 6.23 -18.92
N LEU A 311 16.80 6.90 -19.00
CA LEU A 311 15.50 6.25 -19.09
C LEU A 311 15.18 6.03 -20.57
N ALA A 312 15.18 4.77 -20.99
CA ALA A 312 14.82 4.42 -22.36
C ALA A 312 13.29 4.55 -22.55
N PRO A 313 12.78 5.12 -23.67
CA PRO A 313 11.34 5.25 -23.91
C PRO A 313 10.56 3.94 -23.80
N GLU A 314 11.21 2.81 -24.08
CA GLU A 314 10.68 1.46 -24.01
C GLU A 314 10.34 1.01 -22.58
N THR A 315 10.93 1.66 -21.57
CA THR A 315 10.66 1.43 -20.14
C THR A 315 9.39 2.16 -19.65
N SER A 316 8.74 2.90 -20.54
CA SER A 316 7.52 3.64 -20.20
C SER A 316 6.31 2.72 -20.11
N ILE A 317 5.51 2.93 -19.08
CA ILE A 317 4.19 2.33 -18.91
C ILE A 317 3.16 3.43 -19.14
N GLN A 318 2.46 3.32 -20.26
CA GLN A 318 1.43 4.26 -20.68
C GLN A 318 0.06 3.87 -20.15
N GLU A 319 -0.89 4.80 -20.25
CA GLU A 319 -2.31 4.57 -19.95
C GLU A 319 -2.56 4.08 -18.51
N LEU A 320 -1.75 4.55 -17.55
CA LEU A 320 -1.89 4.22 -16.14
C LEU A 320 -3.16 4.87 -15.56
N TYR A 321 -4.01 4.04 -14.94
CA TYR A 321 -5.25 4.48 -14.31
C TYR A 321 -5.34 4.00 -12.86
N ARG A 322 -5.66 4.92 -11.95
CA ARG A 322 -5.74 4.62 -10.52
C ARG A 322 -7.07 3.95 -10.17
N ILE A 323 -7.02 2.83 -9.45
CA ILE A 323 -8.21 2.11 -8.98
C ILE A 323 -8.48 2.44 -7.50
N ASP A 324 -9.68 2.94 -7.19
CA ASP A 324 -10.15 3.09 -5.79
C ASP A 324 -11.38 2.25 -5.48
N ALA A 325 -12.24 2.00 -6.46
CA ALA A 325 -13.50 1.30 -6.24
C ALA A 325 -13.88 0.43 -7.44
N VAL A 326 -14.34 -0.79 -7.14
CA VAL A 326 -14.78 -1.79 -8.12
C VAL A 326 -16.19 -2.28 -7.82
N GLU A 327 -16.87 -2.79 -8.82
CA GLU A 327 -18.14 -3.49 -8.70
C GLU A 327 -17.96 -4.95 -9.14
N ALA A 328 -18.60 -5.85 -8.40
CA ALA A 328 -18.64 -7.26 -8.74
C ALA A 328 -20.07 -7.72 -9.06
N GLN A 329 -20.18 -8.78 -9.86
CA GLN A 329 -21.45 -9.43 -10.16
C GLN A 329 -21.38 -10.91 -9.83
N GLN A 330 -22.49 -11.48 -9.35
CA GLN A 330 -22.52 -12.89 -9.00
C GLN A 330 -22.19 -13.77 -10.22
N ALA A 331 -21.25 -14.69 -10.05
CA ALA A 331 -20.91 -15.70 -11.05
C ALA A 331 -21.56 -17.04 -10.65
N GLU A 332 -22.50 -17.54 -11.46
CA GLU A 332 -23.20 -18.80 -11.17
C GLU A 332 -22.40 -20.06 -11.54
N ARG A 333 -21.44 -19.94 -12.46
CA ARG A 333 -20.55 -21.01 -12.91
C ARG A 333 -19.10 -20.57 -12.77
N ILE A 334 -18.33 -21.35 -12.03
CA ILE A 334 -16.87 -21.24 -11.96
C ILE A 334 -16.32 -22.32 -12.88
N SER A 335 -15.67 -21.92 -13.97
CA SER A 335 -14.99 -22.86 -14.85
C SER A 335 -13.66 -23.31 -14.24
N VAL A 336 -13.15 -24.45 -14.69
CA VAL A 336 -11.77 -24.89 -14.34
C VAL A 336 -10.74 -23.82 -14.72
N ARG A 337 -11.01 -23.05 -15.79
CA ARG A 337 -10.17 -21.93 -16.22
C ARG A 337 -10.23 -20.74 -15.26
N ASP A 338 -11.38 -20.45 -14.67
CA ASP A 338 -11.51 -19.41 -13.64
C ASP A 338 -10.70 -19.76 -12.38
N GLU A 339 -10.68 -21.04 -12.00
CA GLU A 339 -9.87 -21.54 -10.87
C GLU A 339 -8.38 -21.53 -11.21
N GLU A 340 -8.01 -21.94 -12.42
CA GLU A 340 -6.63 -21.87 -12.90
C GLU A 340 -6.11 -20.42 -12.98
N ARG A 341 -6.98 -19.46 -13.32
CA ARG A 341 -6.68 -18.02 -13.27
C ARG A 341 -6.44 -17.51 -11.85
N GLN A 342 -7.27 -17.94 -10.89
CA GLN A 342 -7.06 -17.61 -9.47
C GLN A 342 -5.70 -18.13 -8.98
N ARG A 343 -5.25 -19.28 -9.48
CA ARG A 343 -3.93 -19.85 -9.15
C ARG A 343 -2.76 -19.08 -9.77
N GLN A 344 -2.94 -18.37 -10.89
CA GLN A 344 -1.84 -17.74 -11.63
C GLN A 344 -1.67 -16.25 -11.36
N GLY A 345 -2.77 -15.53 -11.11
CA GLY A 345 -2.75 -14.12 -10.75
C GLY A 345 -2.26 -13.18 -11.88
N PHE A 346 -1.78 -12.02 -11.45
CA PHE A 346 -1.34 -10.93 -12.33
C PHE A 346 0.19 -10.80 -12.35
N ASP A 347 0.68 -10.15 -13.40
CA ASP A 347 2.05 -9.64 -13.52
C ASP A 347 2.09 -8.22 -12.90
N ILE A 348 2.53 -8.13 -11.64
CA ILE A 348 2.50 -6.89 -10.86
C ILE A 348 3.91 -6.36 -10.69
N LEU A 349 4.14 -5.18 -11.26
CA LEU A 349 5.37 -4.43 -11.06
C LEU A 349 5.28 -3.62 -9.77
N THR A 350 6.35 -3.68 -8.97
CA THR A 350 6.56 -2.80 -7.82
C THR A 350 7.66 -1.79 -8.14
N SER A 351 7.41 -0.52 -7.83
CA SER A 351 8.36 0.58 -7.99
C SER A 351 8.26 1.53 -6.80
N TYR A 352 9.26 2.38 -6.59
CA TYR A 352 9.29 3.35 -5.50
C TYR A 352 9.73 4.73 -6.00
N SER A 353 9.33 5.77 -5.29
CA SER A 353 9.84 7.12 -5.42
C SER A 353 10.02 7.76 -4.04
N PHE A 354 11.04 8.61 -3.89
CA PHE A 354 11.29 9.31 -2.64
C PHE A 354 10.47 10.60 -2.59
N MET A 355 10.03 10.96 -1.38
CA MET A 355 9.49 12.29 -1.14
C MET A 355 10.64 13.29 -0.99
N PRO A 356 10.53 14.50 -1.55
CA PRO A 356 11.52 15.54 -1.26
C PRO A 356 11.48 15.90 0.23
N GLY A 357 12.65 16.17 0.79
CA GLY A 357 12.81 16.80 2.10
C GLY A 357 12.26 18.23 2.09
N ALA A 358 12.19 18.84 3.27
CA ALA A 358 11.60 20.17 3.43
C ALA A 358 12.28 21.28 2.60
N ASP A 359 13.58 21.13 2.33
CA ASP A 359 14.43 22.02 1.55
C ASP A 359 14.57 21.59 0.08
N GLY A 360 13.80 20.58 -0.36
CA GLY A 360 13.94 19.97 -1.68
C GLY A 360 15.08 18.97 -1.80
N SER A 361 15.81 18.69 -0.71
CA SER A 361 16.82 17.63 -0.68
C SER A 361 16.18 16.24 -0.90
N PRO A 362 16.96 15.22 -1.30
CA PRO A 362 16.45 13.87 -1.39
C PRO A 362 16.04 13.35 0.00
N GLY A 363 14.76 12.99 0.20
CA GLY A 363 14.25 12.51 1.50
C GLY A 363 14.66 11.08 1.85
N PHE A 364 15.95 10.74 1.68
CA PHE A 364 16.51 9.44 2.02
C PHE A 364 17.89 9.56 2.67
N ALA A 365 18.24 8.58 3.50
CA ALA A 365 19.57 8.41 4.07
C ALA A 365 20.27 7.23 3.39
N ARG A 366 21.58 7.35 3.09
CA ARG A 366 22.38 6.27 2.51
C ARG A 366 23.50 5.85 3.44
N VAL A 367 23.67 4.55 3.59
CA VAL A 367 24.69 3.92 4.44
C VAL A 367 25.54 3.02 3.57
N ARG A 368 26.86 3.16 3.62
CA ARG A 368 27.78 2.24 2.94
C ARG A 368 28.15 1.11 3.89
N LEU A 369 28.22 -0.09 3.36
CA LEU A 369 28.56 -1.29 4.11
C LEU A 369 29.96 -1.72 3.67
N GLU A 370 30.89 -1.87 4.60
CA GLU A 370 32.27 -2.26 4.29
C GLU A 370 32.80 -3.31 5.27
N HIS A 371 33.80 -4.06 4.85
CA HIS A 371 34.56 -4.96 5.71
C HIS A 371 35.99 -5.05 5.16
N ASP A 372 36.99 -4.80 6.01
CA ASP A 372 38.41 -4.78 5.63
C ASP A 372 38.71 -3.82 4.45
N GLY A 373 37.98 -2.69 4.37
CA GLY A 373 38.10 -1.70 3.28
C GLY A 373 37.47 -2.13 1.95
N GLU A 374 36.84 -3.31 1.88
CA GLU A 374 36.06 -3.75 0.71
C GLU A 374 34.57 -3.43 0.89
N SER A 375 33.95 -2.85 -0.14
CA SER A 375 32.51 -2.59 -0.13
C SER A 375 31.69 -3.87 -0.17
N LEU A 376 30.73 -3.99 0.75
CA LEU A 376 29.69 -5.01 0.79
C LEU A 376 28.38 -4.53 0.15
N GLY A 377 28.27 -3.24 -0.19
CA GLY A 377 27.07 -2.65 -0.78
C GLY A 377 26.61 -1.40 -0.04
N SER A 378 25.33 -1.09 -0.14
CA SER A 378 24.73 0.05 0.55
C SER A 378 23.28 -0.19 0.95
N PHE A 379 22.84 0.51 2.00
CA PHE A 379 21.43 0.71 2.31
C PHE A 379 21.00 2.12 1.93
N THR A 380 19.82 2.24 1.35
CA THR A 380 19.14 3.53 1.18
C THR A 380 17.80 3.46 1.89
N TYR A 381 17.64 4.25 2.94
CA TYR A 381 16.44 4.28 3.77
C TYR A 381 15.67 5.57 3.55
N SER A 382 14.35 5.50 3.49
CA SER A 382 13.49 6.68 3.42
C SER A 382 12.25 6.49 4.27
N THR A 383 11.96 7.51 5.08
CA THR A 383 10.71 7.64 5.81
C THR A 383 9.62 8.06 4.83
N ALA A 384 8.51 7.32 4.77
CA ALA A 384 7.36 7.64 3.91
C ALA A 384 7.69 7.77 2.39
N ALA A 385 8.47 6.86 1.83
CA ALA A 385 8.61 6.74 0.38
C ALA A 385 7.31 6.24 -0.27
N LYS A 386 7.04 6.68 -1.50
CA LYS A 386 5.84 6.29 -2.25
C LYS A 386 6.14 4.99 -3.01
N ILE A 387 5.44 3.91 -2.65
CA ILE A 387 5.49 2.65 -3.38
C ILE A 387 4.31 2.60 -4.34
N TRP A 388 4.61 2.24 -5.58
CA TRP A 388 3.65 2.06 -6.66
C TRP A 388 3.57 0.59 -7.01
N ARG A 389 2.34 0.08 -7.14
CA ARG A 389 2.07 -1.25 -7.69
C ARG A 389 1.23 -1.13 -8.95
N VAL A 390 1.73 -1.71 -10.02
CA VAL A 390 1.18 -1.60 -11.37
C VAL A 390 0.83 -2.98 -11.89
N ASN A 391 -0.43 -3.21 -12.25
CA ASN A 391 -0.88 -4.46 -12.83
C ASN A 391 -0.67 -4.41 -14.35
N LYS A 392 0.45 -4.97 -14.82
CA LYS A 392 0.84 -4.97 -16.24
C LYS A 392 -0.08 -5.85 -17.09
N GLY A 393 -0.73 -6.86 -16.50
CA GLY A 393 -1.56 -7.79 -17.23
C GLY A 393 -1.64 -9.16 -16.57
N TRP A 394 -2.25 -10.12 -17.28
CA TRP A 394 -2.22 -11.53 -16.88
C TRP A 394 -0.80 -12.10 -16.96
N ARG A 395 -0.43 -12.98 -16.02
CA ARG A 395 0.91 -13.59 -15.97
C ARG A 395 1.22 -14.48 -17.18
N ARG A 396 0.22 -15.21 -17.72
CA ARG A 396 0.35 -16.06 -18.93
C ARG A 396 -0.13 -15.38 -20.22
N ARG A 397 -0.09 -14.04 -20.29
CA ARG A 397 -0.48 -13.35 -21.52
C ARG A 397 0.44 -13.75 -22.68
N LYS A 398 -0.10 -13.79 -23.90
CA LYS A 398 0.67 -14.22 -25.08
C LYS A 398 1.82 -13.27 -25.41
N ASP A 399 1.60 -11.97 -25.26
CA ASP A 399 2.57 -10.93 -25.54
C ASP A 399 2.87 -10.15 -24.27
N HIS A 400 4.08 -10.30 -23.75
CA HIS A 400 4.51 -9.63 -22.53
C HIS A 400 4.80 -8.14 -22.72
N GLY A 401 4.97 -7.66 -23.95
CA GLY A 401 5.18 -6.24 -24.27
C GLY A 401 3.89 -5.42 -24.34
N ILE A 402 2.73 -6.07 -24.35
CA ILE A 402 1.44 -5.40 -24.31
C ILE A 402 0.94 -5.35 -22.87
N TYR A 403 0.82 -4.12 -22.33
CA TYR A 403 0.32 -3.89 -20.99
C TYR A 403 -1.16 -3.47 -20.96
N GLY A 404 -1.82 -3.84 -19.87
CA GLY A 404 -3.14 -3.36 -19.49
C GLY A 404 -4.30 -4.23 -19.95
N PHE A 405 -5.50 -3.71 -19.71
CA PHE A 405 -6.78 -4.38 -19.92
C PHE A 405 -7.73 -3.46 -20.66
N TYR A 406 -8.58 -4.05 -21.50
CA TYR A 406 -9.60 -3.29 -22.22
C TYR A 406 -10.77 -2.95 -21.31
N ILE A 407 -11.19 -1.69 -21.35
CA ILE A 407 -12.29 -1.12 -20.57
C ILE A 407 -13.18 -0.26 -21.46
N ASN A 408 -14.47 -0.23 -21.17
CA ASN A 408 -15.36 0.81 -21.69
C ASN A 408 -15.16 2.11 -20.86
N PRO A 409 -14.66 3.21 -21.45
CA PRO A 409 -14.34 4.43 -20.72
C PRO A 409 -15.56 5.19 -20.19
N LEU A 410 -16.77 4.94 -20.70
CA LEU A 410 -18.01 5.54 -20.18
C LEU A 410 -18.60 4.76 -19.02
N SER A 411 -18.66 3.44 -19.16
CA SER A 411 -19.36 2.58 -18.22
C SER A 411 -18.44 2.00 -17.14
N GLY A 412 -17.13 1.93 -17.39
CA GLY A 412 -16.12 1.34 -16.50
C GLY A 412 -16.06 -0.19 -16.57
N TRP A 413 -16.77 -0.82 -17.51
CA TRP A 413 -16.83 -2.28 -17.65
C TRP A 413 -15.56 -2.85 -18.26
N TRP A 414 -15.03 -3.90 -17.63
CA TRP A 414 -13.93 -4.69 -18.16
C TRP A 414 -14.39 -5.54 -19.34
N SER A 415 -13.68 -5.44 -20.45
CA SER A 415 -13.84 -6.31 -21.60
C SER A 415 -13.26 -7.70 -21.31
N SER A 416 -13.79 -8.74 -21.97
CA SER A 416 -13.17 -10.06 -22.06
C SER A 416 -12.06 -10.12 -23.12
N ASP A 417 -11.93 -9.09 -23.97
CA ASP A 417 -10.90 -9.05 -25.01
C ASP A 417 -9.50 -9.16 -24.41
N GLY A 418 -8.70 -10.08 -24.95
CA GLY A 418 -7.34 -10.35 -24.46
C GLY A 418 -7.30 -11.19 -23.18
N ASP A 419 -8.44 -11.61 -22.63
CA ASP A 419 -8.51 -12.60 -21.56
C ASP A 419 -8.19 -14.00 -22.14
N PRO A 420 -7.05 -14.62 -21.78
CA PRO A 420 -6.66 -15.94 -22.30
C PRO A 420 -7.61 -17.06 -21.84
N SER A 421 -8.48 -16.78 -20.87
CA SER A 421 -9.45 -17.72 -20.31
C SER A 421 -10.90 -17.46 -20.75
N SER A 422 -11.14 -16.48 -21.62
CA SER A 422 -12.49 -16.14 -22.09
C SER A 422 -13.20 -17.35 -22.71
N ASP A 423 -14.43 -17.59 -22.26
CA ASP A 423 -15.35 -18.57 -22.81
C ASP A 423 -16.59 -17.80 -23.32
N PRO A 424 -16.82 -17.76 -24.65
CA PRO A 424 -17.91 -16.96 -25.23
C PRO A 424 -19.31 -17.42 -24.77
N GLU A 425 -19.46 -18.63 -24.22
CA GLU A 425 -20.77 -19.18 -23.83
C GLU A 425 -21.25 -18.74 -22.43
N ASN A 426 -20.39 -18.17 -21.59
CA ASN A 426 -20.70 -17.84 -20.19
C ASN A 426 -20.69 -16.33 -19.90
N GLU A 427 -20.79 -15.52 -20.96
CA GLU A 427 -20.73 -14.05 -20.85
C GLU A 427 -22.09 -13.47 -20.48
N SER A 428 -22.16 -12.81 -19.33
CA SER A 428 -23.07 -11.68 -19.15
C SER A 428 -22.67 -10.65 -20.21
N ALA A 429 -23.36 -10.67 -21.36
CA ALA A 429 -23.03 -9.77 -22.46
C ALA A 429 -22.95 -8.33 -21.92
N PRO A 430 -21.83 -7.60 -22.14
CA PRO A 430 -21.81 -6.18 -21.87
C PRO A 430 -23.00 -5.55 -22.64
N PRO A 431 -23.62 -4.47 -22.11
CA PRO A 431 -24.59 -3.71 -22.91
C PRO A 431 -23.95 -3.39 -24.27
N ALA A 432 -24.75 -3.41 -25.35
CA ALA A 432 -24.26 -3.27 -26.72
C ALA A 432 -23.24 -2.11 -26.80
N ASP A 433 -21.97 -2.47 -26.95
CA ASP A 433 -20.88 -1.56 -26.65
C ASP A 433 -20.60 -0.74 -27.91
N THR A 434 -21.33 0.37 -28.07
CA THR A 434 -21.16 1.29 -29.21
C THR A 434 -19.94 2.19 -29.07
N VAL A 435 -19.19 2.06 -27.98
CA VAL A 435 -18.09 2.94 -27.58
C VAL A 435 -16.77 2.21 -27.79
N GLN A 436 -15.78 2.92 -28.33
CA GLN A 436 -14.45 2.36 -28.53
C GLN A 436 -13.82 1.98 -27.18
N LYS A 437 -13.41 0.71 -27.05
CA LYS A 437 -12.70 0.21 -25.87
C LYS A 437 -11.35 0.92 -25.74
N GLN A 438 -11.02 1.38 -24.53
CA GLN A 438 -9.70 1.91 -24.18
C GLN A 438 -8.90 0.81 -23.46
N ARG A 439 -7.59 0.79 -23.64
CA ARG A 439 -6.70 -0.09 -22.86
C ARG A 439 -6.07 0.74 -21.75
N ILE A 440 -6.22 0.30 -20.50
CA ILE A 440 -5.65 0.96 -19.33
C ILE A 440 -4.80 0.00 -18.51
N VAL A 441 -3.80 0.53 -17.79
CA VAL A 441 -2.95 -0.22 -16.87
C VAL A 441 -3.32 0.17 -15.44
N PRO A 442 -4.01 -0.71 -14.68
CA PRO A 442 -4.42 -0.42 -13.32
C PRO A 442 -3.23 -0.25 -12.38
N TYR A 443 -3.26 0.78 -11.53
CA TYR A 443 -2.26 0.94 -10.48
C TYR A 443 -2.87 1.38 -9.14
N VAL A 444 -2.11 1.15 -8.08
CA VAL A 444 -2.31 1.71 -6.75
C VAL A 444 -0.98 2.24 -6.22
N SER A 445 -1.03 3.17 -5.28
CA SER A 445 0.16 3.66 -4.58
C SER A 445 -0.13 3.91 -3.11
N ASP A 446 0.92 3.79 -2.30
CA ASP A 446 0.88 4.01 -0.87
C ASP A 446 2.22 4.52 -0.35
N PHE A 447 2.22 5.19 0.80
CA PHE A 447 3.46 5.66 1.44
C PHE A 447 3.90 4.66 2.49
N ARG A 448 5.15 4.24 2.47
CA ARG A 448 5.74 3.30 3.42
C ARG A 448 7.18 3.67 3.76
N ASN A 449 7.62 3.26 4.94
CA ASN A 449 9.04 3.25 5.26
C ASN A 449 9.70 2.15 4.42
N ILE A 450 10.78 2.49 3.73
CA ILE A 450 11.50 1.57 2.86
C ILE A 450 12.99 1.53 3.18
N LEU A 451 13.58 0.37 2.98
CA LEU A 451 15.01 0.12 2.98
C LEU A 451 15.35 -0.58 1.67
N ILE A 452 16.17 0.07 0.84
CA ILE A 452 16.69 -0.53 -0.38
C ILE A 452 18.09 -1.01 -0.08
N PHE A 453 18.27 -2.32 -0.17
CA PHE A 453 19.54 -2.98 -0.06
C PHE A 453 20.13 -3.21 -1.45
N SER A 454 21.27 -2.58 -1.71
CA SER A 454 22.01 -2.68 -2.96
C SER A 454 23.31 -3.45 -2.69
N PRO A 455 23.33 -4.79 -2.83
CA PRO A 455 24.53 -5.59 -2.62
C PRO A 455 25.59 -5.32 -3.70
N THR A 456 26.79 -5.86 -3.50
CA THR A 456 27.88 -5.77 -4.49
C THR A 456 27.47 -6.30 -5.86
N ALA A 457 28.08 -5.74 -6.91
CA ALA A 457 27.81 -6.14 -8.30
C ALA A 457 28.04 -7.64 -8.57
N SER A 458 28.87 -8.31 -7.77
CA SER A 458 29.10 -9.76 -7.84
C SER A 458 27.86 -10.61 -7.52
N LEU A 459 26.94 -10.11 -6.69
CA LEU A 459 25.69 -10.80 -6.36
C LEU A 459 24.53 -10.38 -7.26
N GLN A 460 24.61 -9.19 -7.85
CA GLN A 460 23.56 -8.65 -8.73
C GLN A 460 23.43 -9.45 -10.02
N GLY A 461 22.23 -9.45 -10.59
CA GLY A 461 21.94 -10.06 -11.89
C GLY A 461 21.70 -11.57 -11.85
N ASN A 462 22.03 -12.26 -10.75
CA ASN A 462 21.67 -13.67 -10.55
C ASN A 462 20.37 -13.79 -9.73
N ARG A 463 19.28 -14.21 -10.39
CA ARG A 463 17.96 -14.37 -9.77
C ARG A 463 17.96 -15.32 -8.57
N GLU A 464 18.65 -16.47 -8.64
CA GLU A 464 18.68 -17.47 -7.56
C GLU A 464 19.40 -16.91 -6.33
N THR A 465 20.57 -16.30 -6.54
CA THR A 465 21.36 -15.66 -5.48
C THR A 465 20.55 -14.55 -4.80
N MET A 466 19.92 -13.66 -5.58
CA MET A 466 19.14 -12.54 -5.05
C MET A 466 17.83 -12.99 -4.37
N CYS A 467 17.13 -14.00 -4.88
CA CYS A 467 15.96 -14.59 -4.21
C CYS A 467 16.34 -15.22 -2.86
N THR A 468 17.44 -15.98 -2.85
CA THR A 468 17.94 -16.61 -1.63
C THR A 468 18.36 -15.57 -0.60
N LEU A 469 19.13 -14.56 -1.01
CA LEU A 469 19.58 -13.48 -0.12
C LEU A 469 18.39 -12.66 0.42
N LYS A 470 17.43 -12.30 -0.43
CA LYS A 470 16.20 -11.63 0.00
C LYS A 470 15.47 -12.45 1.06
N SER A 471 15.27 -13.73 0.80
CA SER A 471 14.52 -14.59 1.71
C SER A 471 15.25 -14.78 3.05
N ALA A 472 16.58 -14.95 2.99
CA ALA A 472 17.42 -15.09 4.18
C ALA A 472 17.37 -13.85 5.06
N LEU A 473 17.54 -12.66 4.47
CA LEU A 473 17.49 -11.39 5.20
C LEU A 473 16.09 -11.11 5.75
N LEU A 474 15.03 -11.28 4.96
CA LEU A 474 13.67 -11.02 5.43
C LEU A 474 13.29 -11.94 6.61
N ARG A 475 13.56 -13.25 6.49
CA ARG A 475 13.26 -14.22 7.55
C ARG A 475 14.09 -14.01 8.80
N SER A 476 15.35 -13.58 8.67
CA SER A 476 16.17 -13.26 9.85
C SER A 476 15.76 -11.94 10.50
N MET A 477 15.38 -10.92 9.73
CA MET A 477 14.79 -9.68 10.24
C MET A 477 13.51 -9.95 11.05
N GLU A 478 12.61 -10.79 10.53
CA GLU A 478 11.39 -11.21 11.24
C GLU A 478 11.70 -11.78 12.63
N GLN A 479 12.73 -12.62 12.75
CA GLN A 479 13.11 -13.23 14.03
C GLN A 479 13.88 -12.28 14.96
N VAL A 480 14.82 -11.50 14.42
CA VAL A 480 15.65 -10.58 15.23
C VAL A 480 14.79 -9.44 15.80
N PHE A 481 13.83 -8.94 15.03
CA PHE A 481 12.93 -7.87 15.48
C PHE A 481 11.62 -8.37 16.08
N GLN A 482 11.39 -9.69 16.09
CA GLN A 482 10.15 -10.31 16.58
C GLN A 482 8.88 -9.71 15.93
N VAL A 483 8.95 -9.42 14.63
CA VAL A 483 7.81 -8.90 13.85
C VAL A 483 7.11 -10.03 13.11
N GLU A 484 5.80 -9.92 12.92
CA GLU A 484 5.07 -10.93 12.15
C GLU A 484 5.46 -10.86 10.66
N SER A 485 5.41 -12.00 9.97
CA SER A 485 5.73 -12.06 8.53
C SER A 485 4.81 -11.22 7.64
N ALA A 486 3.69 -10.71 8.17
CA ALA A 486 2.79 -9.80 7.46
C ALA A 486 3.18 -8.31 7.62
N GLU A 487 4.08 -7.98 8.56
CA GLU A 487 4.48 -6.60 8.87
C GLU A 487 5.67 -6.11 8.05
N LEU A 488 6.45 -7.03 7.48
CA LEU A 488 7.54 -6.73 6.55
C LEU A 488 7.31 -7.44 5.21
N ALA A 489 7.54 -6.72 4.13
CA ALA A 489 7.51 -7.28 2.79
C ALA A 489 8.80 -6.94 2.06
N ALA A 490 9.25 -7.85 1.18
CA ALA A 490 10.43 -7.65 0.36
C ALA A 490 10.21 -8.01 -1.12
N GLU A 491 10.70 -7.15 -1.99
CA GLU A 491 10.61 -7.27 -3.45
C GLU A 491 12.00 -7.12 -4.08
N LEU A 492 12.20 -7.73 -5.25
CA LEU A 492 13.44 -7.58 -6.01
C LEU A 492 13.28 -6.50 -7.07
N LEU A 493 14.29 -5.62 -7.17
CA LEU A 493 14.29 -4.46 -8.05
C LEU A 493 15.53 -4.43 -8.97
N PRO A 494 15.40 -4.04 -10.25
CA PRO A 494 14.14 -4.03 -10.99
C PRO A 494 13.51 -5.43 -11.02
N GLU A 495 12.23 -5.50 -11.35
CA GLU A 495 11.57 -6.78 -11.61
C GLU A 495 12.17 -7.44 -12.88
N GLY A 496 12.31 -8.76 -12.88
CA GLY A 496 12.79 -9.53 -14.03
C GLY A 496 13.87 -10.55 -13.67
N GLU A 497 14.61 -11.00 -14.67
CA GLU A 497 15.63 -12.05 -14.53
C GLU A 497 16.94 -11.56 -13.89
N CYS A 498 17.22 -10.25 -13.99
CA CYS A 498 18.48 -9.66 -13.52
C CYS A 498 18.26 -8.62 -12.40
N PRO A 499 17.75 -9.03 -11.22
CA PRO A 499 17.51 -8.11 -10.11
C PRO A 499 18.84 -7.60 -9.55
N ARG A 500 18.85 -6.34 -9.10
CA ARG A 500 20.03 -5.64 -8.58
C ARG A 500 19.93 -5.25 -7.12
N ASN A 501 18.73 -4.95 -6.66
CA ASN A 501 18.46 -4.47 -5.31
C ASN A 501 17.33 -5.28 -4.67
N ILE A 502 17.29 -5.26 -3.34
CA ILE A 502 16.20 -5.79 -2.53
C ILE A 502 15.49 -4.59 -1.89
N LEU A 503 14.23 -4.36 -2.23
CA LEU A 503 13.37 -3.40 -1.54
C LEU A 503 12.71 -4.11 -0.37
N VAL A 504 12.95 -3.64 0.85
CA VAL A 504 12.18 -4.03 2.03
C VAL A 504 11.30 -2.85 2.42
N TYR A 505 10.03 -3.10 2.75
CA TYR A 505 9.14 -2.08 3.24
C TYR A 505 8.28 -2.60 4.39
N GLU A 506 7.96 -1.70 5.32
CA GLU A 506 7.05 -1.99 6.42
C GLU A 506 5.63 -2.04 5.84
N ALA A 507 4.97 -3.20 5.92
CA ALA A 507 3.63 -3.39 5.38
C ALA A 507 2.55 -2.87 6.35
N SER A 508 2.85 -2.85 7.65
CA SER A 508 2.00 -2.30 8.71
C SER A 508 1.86 -0.78 8.62
N GLU A 509 0.70 -0.29 9.03
CA GLU A 509 0.39 1.14 9.01
C GLU A 509 1.06 1.87 10.18
N GLY A 510 1.62 3.05 9.91
CA GLY A 510 2.46 3.76 10.86
C GLY A 510 3.91 3.26 10.90
N GLY A 511 4.20 2.11 10.28
CA GLY A 511 5.54 1.52 10.25
C GLY A 511 5.88 0.75 11.53
N ALA A 512 6.59 -0.38 11.38
CA ALA A 512 7.10 -1.18 12.49
C ALA A 512 8.34 -0.54 13.16
N GLY A 513 8.92 0.49 12.54
CA GLY A 513 10.10 1.20 13.04
C GLY A 513 11.39 0.38 13.03
N VAL A 514 11.38 -0.80 12.40
CA VAL A 514 12.52 -1.73 12.38
C VAL A 514 13.51 -1.38 11.28
N LEU A 515 13.05 -0.82 10.15
CA LEU A 515 13.93 -0.43 9.04
C LEU A 515 14.76 0.79 9.40
N GLY A 516 14.19 1.72 10.18
CA GLY A 516 14.92 2.87 10.72
C GLY A 516 16.10 2.45 11.60
N ARG A 517 15.97 1.37 12.39
CA ARG A 517 17.07 0.86 13.22
C ARG A 517 18.28 0.40 12.40
N LEU A 518 18.05 -0.14 11.21
CA LEU A 518 19.14 -0.59 10.33
C LEU A 518 19.87 0.56 9.64
N ALA A 519 19.22 1.71 9.50
CA ALA A 519 19.75 2.84 8.74
C ALA A 519 20.15 4.05 9.58
N MET A 520 19.59 4.20 10.78
CA MET A 520 19.76 5.41 11.61
C MET A 520 20.36 5.11 12.98
N ASP A 521 20.30 3.88 13.49
CA ASP A 521 20.80 3.54 14.83
C ASP A 521 22.33 3.53 14.89
N GLN A 522 22.90 3.82 16.05
CA GLN A 522 24.35 3.76 16.26
C GLN A 522 24.85 2.31 16.36
N ASP A 523 24.00 1.41 16.87
CA ASP A 523 24.32 -0.02 16.97
C ASP A 523 24.01 -0.81 15.69
N ARG A 524 23.76 -0.15 14.55
CA ARG A 524 23.32 -0.81 13.31
C ARG A 524 24.25 -1.91 12.84
N ALA A 525 25.56 -1.75 12.97
CA ALA A 525 26.55 -2.76 12.56
C ALA A 525 26.38 -4.04 13.38
N LYS A 526 26.09 -3.92 14.68
CA LYS A 526 25.79 -5.05 15.57
C LYS A 526 24.46 -5.71 15.17
N VAL A 527 23.43 -4.92 14.89
CA VAL A 527 22.11 -5.43 14.46
C VAL A 527 22.23 -6.18 13.14
N LEU A 528 22.96 -5.64 12.17
CA LEU A 528 23.21 -6.28 10.87
C LEU A 528 24.04 -7.57 11.01
N SER A 529 25.05 -7.55 11.87
CA SER A 529 25.83 -8.74 12.21
C SER A 529 24.91 -9.83 12.77
N GLU A 530 24.00 -9.48 13.68
CA GLU A 530 23.04 -10.43 14.26
C GLU A 530 22.05 -10.98 13.22
N ILE A 531 21.52 -10.12 12.34
CA ILE A 531 20.68 -10.54 11.20
C ILE A 531 21.42 -11.53 10.30
N ALA A 532 22.71 -11.31 10.04
CA ALA A 532 23.53 -12.19 9.21
C ALA A 532 23.80 -13.54 9.89
N ARG A 533 24.15 -13.54 11.18
CA ARG A 533 24.28 -14.78 11.99
C ARG A 533 22.99 -15.56 11.99
N ARG A 534 21.87 -14.87 12.17
CA ARG A 534 20.56 -15.49 12.22
C ARG A 534 20.13 -16.05 10.87
N ALA A 535 20.45 -15.37 9.77
CA ALA A 535 20.23 -15.86 8.42
C ALA A 535 20.99 -17.17 8.17
N LEU A 536 22.27 -17.26 8.55
CA LEU A 536 23.06 -18.50 8.45
C LEU A 536 22.46 -19.63 9.30
N ALA A 537 22.08 -19.34 10.54
CA ALA A 537 21.41 -20.31 11.42
C ALA A 537 20.09 -20.84 10.80
N LEU A 538 19.28 -19.94 10.23
CA LEU A 538 18.05 -20.31 9.51
C LEU A 538 18.35 -21.20 8.30
N MET A 539 19.44 -20.94 7.57
CA MET A 539 19.92 -21.74 6.44
C MET A 539 20.54 -23.09 6.85
N HIS A 540 20.44 -23.46 8.14
CA HIS A 540 21.00 -24.67 8.75
C HIS A 540 22.53 -24.71 8.77
N TYR A 541 23.15 -23.55 8.99
CA TYR A 541 24.57 -23.49 9.35
C TYR A 541 24.73 -23.27 10.84
N GLU A 542 25.69 -23.98 11.43
CA GLU A 542 26.09 -23.83 12.83
C GLU A 542 27.49 -23.24 12.88
N ASN A 543 27.68 -22.30 13.80
CA ASN A 543 28.99 -21.70 14.04
C ASN A 543 29.80 -22.64 14.94
N ASP A 544 30.98 -23.03 14.48
CA ASP A 544 31.97 -23.72 15.30
C ASP A 544 32.72 -22.69 16.16
N PRO A 545 32.55 -22.69 17.49
CA PRO A 545 33.18 -21.70 18.36
C PRO A 545 34.71 -21.75 18.36
N ALA A 546 35.32 -22.88 17.99
CA ALA A 546 36.77 -23.04 17.97
C ALA A 546 37.42 -22.37 16.75
N THR A 547 36.72 -22.40 15.61
CA THR A 547 37.24 -21.90 14.32
C THR A 547 36.53 -20.64 13.83
N ASN A 548 35.41 -20.27 14.45
CA ASN A 548 34.42 -19.30 13.96
C ASN A 548 33.90 -19.61 12.55
N ALA A 549 34.07 -20.84 12.06
CA ALA A 549 33.57 -21.27 10.76
C ALA A 549 32.08 -21.64 10.84
N TRP A 550 31.33 -21.34 9.78
CA TRP A 550 29.94 -21.76 9.66
C TRP A 550 29.85 -23.04 8.83
N ASN A 551 29.49 -24.13 9.49
CA ASN A 551 29.42 -25.48 8.91
C ASN A 551 27.97 -25.91 8.74
N GLU A 552 27.70 -26.70 7.71
CA GLU A 552 26.34 -27.20 7.48
C GLU A 552 25.94 -28.20 8.56
N ALA A 553 24.80 -27.97 9.19
CA ALA A 553 24.23 -28.87 10.18
C ALA A 553 23.60 -30.10 9.52
N GLU A 554 23.66 -31.26 10.17
CA GLU A 554 23.02 -32.48 9.70
C GLU A 554 21.48 -32.37 9.83
N ARG A 555 20.82 -31.96 8.75
CA ARG A 555 19.35 -31.90 8.64
C ARG A 555 18.84 -32.36 7.28
N HIS A 556 17.61 -32.89 7.27
CA HIS A 556 16.89 -33.24 6.04
C HIS A 556 16.32 -31.99 5.35
N CYS A 557 17.18 -31.16 4.77
CA CYS A 557 16.78 -30.02 3.94
C CYS A 557 17.71 -29.91 2.74
N GLU A 558 17.18 -29.84 1.52
CA GLU A 558 17.99 -29.71 0.30
C GLU A 558 18.16 -28.23 -0.09
N ALA A 559 17.24 -27.67 -0.87
CA ALA A 559 17.28 -26.29 -1.36
C ALA A 559 16.55 -25.30 -0.44
N GLY A 560 15.48 -25.74 0.24
CA GLY A 560 14.72 -24.90 1.15
C GLY A 560 13.55 -25.67 1.78
N CYS A 561 13.08 -25.20 2.94
CA CYS A 561 11.91 -25.69 3.64
C CYS A 561 11.26 -24.53 4.43
N TYR A 562 10.05 -24.75 4.94
CA TYR A 562 9.32 -23.74 5.73
C TYR A 562 9.96 -23.43 7.09
N GLN A 563 10.93 -24.25 7.54
CA GLN A 563 11.73 -23.99 8.74
C GLN A 563 12.97 -23.13 8.46
N CYS A 564 13.36 -22.95 7.19
CA CYS A 564 14.46 -22.07 6.80
C CYS A 564 13.94 -20.84 6.02
N LEU A 565 14.04 -20.88 4.70
CA LEU A 565 13.83 -19.75 3.79
C LEU A 565 12.45 -19.74 3.12
N LEU A 566 11.63 -20.80 3.19
CA LEU A 566 10.32 -20.81 2.53
C LEU A 566 9.24 -20.22 3.43
N SER A 567 8.36 -19.42 2.83
CA SER A 567 7.16 -18.88 3.46
C SER A 567 5.97 -18.95 2.51
N TYR A 568 4.78 -18.67 3.02
CA TYR A 568 3.59 -18.56 2.16
C TYR A 568 3.70 -17.37 1.19
N TYR A 569 4.37 -16.30 1.60
CA TYR A 569 4.47 -15.05 0.85
C TYR A 569 5.49 -15.11 -0.31
N ASN A 570 6.50 -15.98 -0.23
CA ASN A 570 7.49 -16.16 -1.29
C ASN A 570 7.26 -17.40 -2.18
N GLN A 571 6.04 -17.98 -2.14
CA GLN A 571 5.68 -19.15 -2.96
C GLN A 571 6.04 -19.03 -4.44
N PRO A 572 5.87 -17.88 -5.11
CA PRO A 572 6.27 -17.73 -6.52
C PRO A 572 7.77 -17.86 -6.79
N GLU A 573 8.61 -17.82 -5.75
CA GLU A 573 10.07 -17.83 -5.85
C GLU A 573 10.69 -19.11 -5.26
N HIS A 574 9.87 -20.07 -4.80
CA HIS A 574 10.36 -21.30 -4.15
C HIS A 574 11.36 -22.08 -5.02
N ASP A 575 11.17 -22.10 -6.34
CA ASP A 575 12.06 -22.75 -7.30
C ASP A 575 13.39 -22.02 -7.52
N LYS A 576 13.51 -20.77 -7.02
CA LYS A 576 14.71 -19.92 -7.10
C LYS A 576 15.40 -19.74 -5.75
N ILE A 577 14.94 -20.41 -4.70
CA ILE A 577 15.54 -20.31 -3.37
C ILE A 577 16.41 -21.53 -3.13
N ASN A 578 17.68 -21.28 -2.80
CA ASN A 578 18.67 -22.32 -2.53
C ASN A 578 19.52 -21.95 -1.31
N ARG A 579 19.20 -22.51 -0.14
CA ARG A 579 19.91 -22.25 1.12
C ARG A 579 21.39 -22.64 1.08
N ARG A 580 21.83 -23.47 0.13
CA ARG A 580 23.22 -23.88 -0.07
C ARG A 580 23.96 -23.00 -1.06
N ASN A 581 23.34 -21.90 -1.53
CA ASN A 581 23.99 -20.95 -2.42
C ASN A 581 25.26 -20.38 -1.73
N THR A 582 26.41 -20.70 -2.33
CA THR A 582 27.74 -20.41 -1.76
C THR A 582 28.07 -18.92 -1.78
N GLU A 583 27.55 -18.17 -2.77
CA GLU A 583 27.71 -16.72 -2.86
C GLU A 583 26.97 -16.02 -1.72
N VAL A 584 25.73 -16.44 -1.45
CA VAL A 584 24.94 -15.92 -0.32
C VAL A 584 25.59 -16.26 1.02
N LYS A 585 26.05 -17.50 1.20
CA LYS A 585 26.75 -17.90 2.44
C LYS A 585 28.00 -17.03 2.68
N ALA A 586 28.87 -16.93 1.67
CA ALA A 586 30.10 -16.13 1.77
C ALA A 586 29.79 -14.66 2.03
N TYR A 587 28.74 -14.12 1.41
CA TYR A 587 28.32 -12.76 1.65
C TYR A 587 27.83 -12.54 3.09
N LEU A 588 26.98 -13.43 3.63
CA LEU A 588 26.50 -13.34 5.00
C LEU A 588 27.65 -13.48 6.02
N GLU A 589 28.62 -14.36 5.78
CA GLU A 589 29.83 -14.49 6.62
C GLU A 589 30.63 -13.18 6.69
N ARG A 590 30.74 -12.45 5.56
CA ARG A 590 31.35 -11.11 5.53
C ARG A 590 30.49 -10.07 6.24
N LEU A 591 29.16 -10.14 6.07
CA LEU A 591 28.22 -9.23 6.72
C LEU A 591 28.22 -9.35 8.25
N ILE A 592 28.57 -10.54 8.80
CA ILE A 592 28.77 -10.71 10.25
C ILE A 592 29.90 -9.82 10.78
N ARG A 593 30.92 -9.55 9.95
CA ARG A 593 32.11 -8.78 10.31
C ARG A 593 32.05 -7.35 9.79
N ILE A 594 30.85 -6.88 9.48
CA ILE A 594 30.64 -5.56 8.93
C ILE A 594 31.23 -4.47 9.83
N GLU A 595 31.92 -3.55 9.20
CA GLU A 595 32.29 -2.26 9.74
C GLU A 595 31.35 -1.23 9.14
N ASP A 596 30.98 -0.21 9.93
CA ASP A 596 30.26 0.95 9.42
C ASP A 596 31.24 2.12 9.37
N PRO A 597 32.01 2.26 8.28
CA PRO A 597 33.14 3.18 8.23
C PRO A 597 32.70 4.63 8.22
N ASP A 598 31.50 4.96 7.73
CA ASP A 598 31.00 6.32 7.70
C ASP A 598 29.49 6.37 7.37
N PHE A 599 28.74 7.09 8.22
CA PHE A 599 27.47 7.68 7.83
C PHE A 599 27.73 8.77 6.78
N VAL A 600 27.59 8.45 5.49
CA VAL A 600 27.46 9.47 4.45
C VAL A 600 25.99 9.86 4.34
N ALA A 601 25.49 10.61 5.31
CA ALA A 601 24.48 11.59 4.94
C ALA A 601 25.22 12.82 4.42
N ASP A 602 24.60 13.51 3.49
CA ASP A 602 24.78 14.95 3.38
C ASP A 602 24.18 15.68 4.62
N ALA A 603 24.49 15.23 5.86
CA ALA A 603 24.20 15.92 7.12
C ALA A 603 24.92 15.26 8.34
N PRO A 604 25.43 16.04 9.32
CA PRO A 604 26.32 15.56 10.39
C PRO A 604 25.57 14.87 11.55
N GLN A 605 26.31 14.13 12.39
CA GLN A 605 25.87 13.27 13.52
C GLN A 605 25.07 14.00 14.64
N ALA A 606 24.13 13.28 15.28
CA ALA A 606 23.45 13.69 16.52
C ALA A 606 24.00 12.95 17.77
N PRO A 607 23.91 13.55 18.99
CA PRO A 607 24.42 12.98 20.22
C PRO A 607 23.47 11.96 20.85
N THR A 608 24.04 11.02 21.60
CA THR A 608 23.36 9.96 22.37
C THR A 608 22.46 10.52 23.47
N LEU A 609 21.24 9.98 23.60
CA LEU A 609 20.36 10.19 24.75
C LEU A 609 20.54 9.05 25.77
N PRO A 610 20.34 9.30 27.08
CA PRO A 610 20.43 8.26 28.10
C PRO A 610 19.19 7.36 28.13
N ASP A 611 19.43 6.08 28.40
CA ASP A 611 18.43 5.06 28.74
C ASP A 611 17.60 5.49 29.95
N ASP A 612 16.26 5.49 29.82
CA ASP A 612 15.29 5.11 30.88
C ASP A 612 13.83 5.56 30.62
N ALA A 613 13.48 6.09 29.45
CA ALA A 613 12.07 6.24 29.08
C ALA A 613 11.84 5.92 27.60
N SER A 614 10.97 4.97 27.30
CA SER A 614 10.59 4.71 25.91
C SER A 614 9.91 5.97 25.33
N PRO A 615 10.33 6.48 24.16
CA PRO A 615 9.71 7.62 23.49
C PRO A 615 8.19 7.44 23.31
N LEU A 616 7.75 6.20 23.07
CA LEU A 616 6.34 5.82 23.00
C LEU A 616 5.61 6.04 24.34
N GLY A 617 6.22 5.69 25.47
CA GLY A 617 5.65 5.92 26.80
C GLY A 617 5.47 7.42 27.10
N ALA A 618 6.45 8.24 26.72
CA ALA A 618 6.37 9.69 26.86
C ALA A 618 5.29 10.33 25.96
N PHE A 619 5.14 9.80 24.73
CA PHE A 619 4.11 10.21 23.77
C PHE A 619 2.70 9.83 24.25
N LEU A 620 2.49 8.57 24.65
CA LEU A 620 1.21 8.10 25.19
C LEU A 620 0.84 8.80 26.50
N ALA A 621 1.82 9.11 27.36
CA ALA A 621 1.58 9.90 28.58
C ALA A 621 1.19 11.36 28.26
N ALA A 622 1.73 11.94 27.19
CA ALA A 622 1.33 13.27 26.73
C ALA A 622 -0.12 13.29 26.23
N LEU A 623 -0.55 12.23 25.53
CA LEU A 623 -1.95 12.06 25.10
C LEU A 623 -2.91 11.81 26.27
N ARG A 624 -2.41 11.29 27.41
CA ARG A 624 -3.17 11.03 28.64
C ARG A 624 -3.27 12.25 29.57
N LEU A 625 -2.59 13.37 29.29
CA LEU A 625 -2.80 14.64 30.02
C LEU A 625 -4.11 15.31 29.56
N ARG A 626 -5.21 14.61 29.82
CA ARG A 626 -6.55 15.15 30.04
C ARG A 626 -7.19 14.38 31.18
#